data_AF-A0A830C654-F1
#
_entry.id   AF-A0A830C654-F1
#
_cell.length_a   1.000
_cell.length_b   1.000
_cell.length_c   1.000
_cell.angle_alpha   90.00
_cell.angle_beta   90.00
_cell.angle_gamma   90.00
#
_symmetry.space_group_name_H-M   'P 1'
#
loop_
_entity.id
_entity.type
_entity.pdbx_description
1 polymer ?
#
loop_
_entity_poly.entity_id
_entity_poly.type
_entity_poly.pdbx_seq_one_letter_code
_entity_poly.pdbx_strand_id
1 'polypeptide(L)' 'MAAGEEVDCRAAEGAKDPVVVFCDGVMTIILGKLDVRSIARARVVSSDWMALASADKLWGPKVLFLF' A
#
# COMPACT_ATOMS: atom_id res chain seq x y z
N MET A 1 -20.59 25.31 -16.40
CA MET A 1 -21.11 24.13 -15.68
C MET A 1 -20.16 22.99 -16.01
N ALA A 2 -19.24 22.67 -15.11
CA ALA A 2 -18.20 21.68 -15.36
C ALA A 2 -18.85 20.29 -15.39
N ALA A 3 -18.85 19.65 -16.55
CA ALA A 3 -19.15 18.24 -16.68
C ALA A 3 -17.93 17.45 -16.18
N GLY A 4 -17.89 17.21 -14.87
CA GLY A 4 -17.01 16.22 -14.27
C GLY A 4 -17.69 14.87 -14.37
N GLU A 5 -17.52 14.20 -15.52
CA GLU A 5 -18.00 12.84 -15.71
C GLU A 5 -17.09 11.89 -14.90
N GLU A 6 -17.59 11.58 -13.71
CA GLU A 6 -17.58 10.25 -13.06
C GLU A 6 -16.45 9.29 -13.45
N VAL A 7 -15.51 9.10 -12.52
CA VAL A 7 -14.59 7.96 -12.56
C VAL A 7 -15.44 6.69 -12.43
N ASP A 8 -15.66 6.00 -13.56
CA ASP A 8 -16.18 4.63 -13.60
C ASP A 8 -15.15 3.73 -12.92
N CYS A 9 -15.25 3.64 -11.59
CA CYS A 9 -14.65 2.58 -10.81
C CYS A 9 -15.44 1.30 -11.09
N ARG A 10 -15.45 0.80 -12.34
CA ARG A 10 -15.90 -0.55 -12.63
C ARG A 10 -15.12 -1.45 -11.69
N ALA A 11 -15.80 -1.85 -10.63
CA ALA A 11 -15.27 -2.69 -9.60
C ALA A 11 -14.59 -3.85 -10.31
N ALA A 12 -13.32 -4.07 -9.99
CA ALA A 12 -12.63 -5.28 -10.36
C ALA A 12 -13.32 -6.42 -9.59
N GLU A 13 -14.51 -6.83 -10.03
CA GLU A 13 -15.33 -7.92 -9.52
C GLU A 13 -14.59 -9.24 -9.78
N GLY A 14 -13.51 -9.46 -9.03
CA GLY A 14 -12.63 -10.62 -9.19
C GLY A 14 -11.21 -10.41 -8.70
N ALA A 15 -10.69 -9.18 -8.65
CA ALA A 15 -9.37 -8.92 -8.08
C ALA A 15 -9.48 -8.78 -6.57
N LYS A 16 -9.34 -9.90 -5.84
CA LYS A 16 -9.24 -9.85 -4.38
C LYS A 16 -8.05 -8.98 -4.01
N ASP A 17 -8.27 -8.00 -3.13
CA ASP A 17 -7.19 -7.15 -2.62
C ASP A 17 -6.08 -8.06 -2.07
N PRO A 18 -4.83 -7.90 -2.50
CA PRO A 18 -3.75 -8.76 -2.04
C PRO A 18 -3.53 -8.69 -0.53
N VAL A 19 -3.94 -7.63 0.17
CA VAL A 19 -3.95 -7.58 1.64
C VAL A 19 -4.99 -8.53 2.25
N VAL A 20 -6.09 -8.79 1.53
CA VAL A 20 -7.12 -9.76 1.93
C VAL A 20 -6.68 -11.18 1.58
N VAL A 21 -5.98 -11.37 0.46
CA VAL A 21 -5.47 -12.69 0.03
C VAL A 21 -4.25 -13.11 0.84
N PHE A 22 -3.33 -12.18 1.05
CA PHE A 22 -2.10 -12.38 1.78
C PHE A 22 -2.23 -11.70 3.14
N CYS A 23 -2.23 -12.49 4.21
CA CYS A 23 -2.23 -11.96 5.57
C CYS A 23 -1.10 -10.93 5.80
N ASP A 24 -1.26 -10.09 6.83
CA ASP A 24 -0.34 -8.99 7.20
C ASP A 24 1.14 -9.40 7.16
N GLY A 25 1.47 -10.58 7.68
CA GLY A 25 2.84 -11.08 7.74
C GLY A 25 3.48 -11.25 6.36
N VAL A 26 2.75 -11.80 5.39
CA VAL A 26 3.26 -12.00 4.02
C VAL A 26 3.38 -10.66 3.31
N MET A 27 2.39 -9.77 3.45
CA MET A 27 2.47 -8.42 2.89
C MET A 27 3.63 -7.61 3.46
N THR A 28 3.92 -7.76 4.74
CA THR A 28 5.10 -7.14 5.36
C THR A 28 6.40 -7.62 4.72
N ILE A 29 6.52 -8.93 4.43
CA ILE A 29 7.72 -9.49 3.78
C ILE A 29 7.85 -8.91 2.36
N ILE A 30 6.76 -8.86 1.59
CA ILE A 30 6.76 -8.32 0.23
C ILE A 30 7.12 -6.83 0.23
N LEU A 31 6.40 -6.02 1.02
CA LEU A 31 6.69 -4.59 1.16
C LEU A 31 8.11 -4.35 1.68
N GLY A 32 8.63 -5.23 2.53
CA GLY A 32 10.00 -5.18 3.05
C GLY A 32 11.07 -5.26 1.95
N LYS A 33 10.77 -5.93 0.82
CA LYS A 33 11.68 -6.05 -0.34
C LYS A 33 11.60 -4.86 -1.29
N LEU A 34 10.61 -3.98 -1.16
CA LEU A 34 10.47 -2.81 -2.01
C LEU A 34 11.36 -1.65 -1.54
N ASP A 35 11.64 -0.74 -2.47
CA ASP A 35 12.30 0.53 -2.16
C ASP A 35 11.37 1.46 -1.35
N VAL A 36 11.97 2.43 -0.67
CA VAL A 36 11.29 3.37 0.22
C VAL A 36 10.16 4.12 -0.47
N ARG A 37 10.34 4.50 -1.75
CA ARG A 37 9.33 5.28 -2.51
C ARG A 37 8.14 4.41 -2.89
N SER A 38 8.37 3.15 -3.20
CA SER A 38 7.29 2.20 -3.48
C SER A 38 6.48 1.87 -2.23
N ILE A 39 7.12 1.73 -1.06
CA ILE A 39 6.42 1.59 0.23
C ILE A 39 5.62 2.86 0.54
N ALA A 40 6.19 4.06 0.32
CA ALA A 40 5.47 5.32 0.53
C ALA A 40 4.20 5.41 -0.33
N ARG A 41 4.27 4.99 -1.59
CA ARG A 41 3.12 4.97 -2.51
C ARG A 41 2.08 3.92 -2.15
N ALA A 42 2.47 2.80 -1.53
CA ALA A 42 1.52 1.80 -1.05
C ALA A 42 0.51 2.40 -0.03
N ARG A 43 0.88 3.47 0.68
CA ARG A 43 0.00 4.13 1.66
C ARG A 43 -1.27 4.75 1.07
N VAL A 44 -1.32 5.00 -0.24
CA VAL A 44 -2.46 5.65 -0.90
C VAL A 44 -3.37 4.67 -1.67
N VAL A 45 -3.13 3.36 -1.56
CA VAL A 45 -3.90 2.33 -2.28
C VAL A 45 -5.26 2.09 -1.61
N SER A 46 -5.27 1.84 -0.30
CA SER A 46 -6.47 1.69 0.52
C SER A 46 -6.12 1.90 2.01
N SER A 47 -7.13 1.92 2.89
CA SER A 47 -6.91 2.04 4.34
C SER A 47 -6.07 0.89 4.93
N ASP A 48 -6.27 -0.34 4.44
CA ASP A 48 -5.53 -1.50 4.94
C ASP A 48 -4.07 -1.45 4.50
N TRP A 49 -3.84 -1.06 3.25
CA TRP A 49 -2.49 -0.82 2.73
C TRP A 49 -1.80 0.34 3.46
N MET A 50 -2.53 1.39 3.84
CA MET A 50 -2.01 2.48 4.64
C MET A 50 -1.52 1.99 6.01
N ALA A 51 -2.29 1.15 6.68
CA ALA A 51 -1.91 0.57 7.97
C ALA A 51 -0.64 -0.29 7.83
N LEU A 52 -0.61 -1.18 6.84
CA LEU A 52 0.54 -2.03 6.51
C LEU A 52 1.80 -1.23 6.19
N ALA A 53 1.70 -0.30 5.24
CA ALA A 53 2.81 0.49 4.75
C ALA A 53 3.29 1.55 5.74
N SER A 54 2.57 1.80 6.83
CA SER A 54 3.00 2.69 7.93
C SER A 54 3.66 1.93 9.08
N ALA A 55 3.79 0.60 9.01
CA ALA A 55 4.35 -0.20 10.09
C ALA A 55 5.87 0.03 10.27
N ASP A 56 6.30 0.33 11.49
CA ASP A 56 7.71 0.64 11.82
C ASP A 56 8.69 -0.43 11.39
N LYS A 57 8.28 -1.70 11.41
CA LYS A 57 9.05 -2.86 10.92
C LYS A 57 9.52 -2.72 9.46
N LEU A 58 8.82 -1.95 8.63
CA LEU A 58 9.21 -1.67 7.24
C LEU A 58 10.23 -0.54 7.13
N TRP A 59 10.12 0.47 8.00
CA TRP A 59 10.88 1.71 7.93
C TRP A 59 12.16 1.67 8.76
N GLY A 60 12.19 0.94 9.89
CA GLY A 60 13.34 0.86 10.79
C GLY A 60 14.66 0.56 10.06
N PRO A 61 14.76 -0.51 9.24
CA PRO A 61 15.96 -0.82 8.47
C PRO A 61 16.28 0.19 7.35
N LYS A 62 15.32 1.03 6.95
CA LYS A 62 15.41 1.95 5.80
C LYS A 62 15.70 3.40 6.21
N VAL A 63 15.42 3.78 7.46
CA VAL A 63 15.48 5.15 7.98
C VAL A 63 16.77 5.42 8.78
N LEU A 64 17.75 4.50 8.75
CA LEU A 64 19.03 4.61 9.47
C LEU A 64 19.96 5.78 9.04
N PHE A 65 19.55 6.64 8.11
CA PHE A 65 20.35 7.76 7.57
C PHE A 65 19.88 9.16 8.02
N LEU A 66 19.03 9.26 9.03
CA LEU A 66 18.60 10.54 9.61
C LEU A 66 19.16 10.75 11.03
N PHE A 67 20.48 10.66 11.20
CA PHE A 67 21.20 11.18 12.37
C PHE A 67 22.60 11.63 11.98
#